data_AF-A0A183HQE8-F1
#
_entry.id   AF-A0A183HQE8-F1
#
_cell.length_a   1.000
_cell.length_b   1.000
_cell.length_c   1.000
_cell.angle_alpha   90.00
_cell.angle_beta   90.00
_cell.angle_gamma   90.00
#
_symmetry.space_group_name_H-M   'P 1'
#
loop_
_entity.id
_entity.type
_entity.pdbx_description
1 polymer ?
#
loop_
_entity_poly.entity_id
_entity_poly.type
_entity_poly.pdbx_seq_one_letter_code
_entity_poly.pdbx_strand_id
1 'polypeptide(L)'
;MQDLHLQSRNSEVLLGCTVPYIYSVRKAMMNFSYYMIVDKMDEAFKAIKFIKSENAWEHMAHMCVKTRRLDVALVCLGNMGHVCGVRALRKSMQSGDPLEVQVAILAIQLG
;
A
#
# COMPACT_ATOMS: atom_id res chain seq x y z
N MET A 1 16.10 27.02 -21.48
CA MET A 1 15.54 26.49 -20.21
C MET A 1 14.39 25.53 -20.50
N GLN A 2 14.64 24.50 -21.33
CA GLN A 2 13.71 23.39 -21.61
C GLN A 2 14.51 22.14 -22.01
N ASP A 3 15.55 21.77 -21.25
CA ASP A 3 16.42 20.62 -21.58
C ASP A 3 16.77 19.77 -20.36
N LEU A 4 15.78 19.41 -19.53
CA LEU A 4 15.99 18.43 -18.45
C LEU A 4 14.86 17.39 -18.29
N HIS A 5 13.78 17.48 -19.07
CA HIS A 5 12.65 16.56 -18.95
C HIS A 5 12.59 15.44 -20.00
N LEU A 6 13.44 15.46 -21.04
CA LEU A 6 13.39 14.46 -22.12
C LEU A 6 14.40 13.32 -22.02
N GLN A 7 15.37 13.36 -21.10
CA GLN A 7 16.39 12.30 -21.02
C GLN A 7 16.03 11.13 -20.10
N SER A 8 14.96 11.23 -19.31
CA SER A 8 14.48 10.14 -18.44
C SER A 8 13.65 9.08 -19.19
N ARG A 9 13.20 9.34 -20.43
CA ARG A 9 12.35 8.41 -21.18
C ARG A 9 13.11 7.43 -22.08
N ASN A 10 14.42 7.63 -22.27
CA ASN A 10 15.20 6.89 -23.26
C ASN A 10 16.03 5.71 -22.69
N SER A 11 15.96 5.43 -21.39
CA SER A 11 16.64 4.28 -20.77
C SER A 11 15.74 3.06 -20.55
N GLU A 12 14.44 3.15 -20.82
CA GLU A 12 13.46 2.08 -20.54
C GLU A 12 13.25 1.09 -21.70
N VAL A 13 13.90 1.27 -22.86
CA VAL A 13 13.55 0.52 -24.08
C VAL A 13 14.47 -0.68 -24.38
N LEU A 14 15.53 -0.94 -23.60
CA LEU A 14 16.58 -1.91 -24.01
C LEU A 14 16.83 -3.15 -23.14
N LEU A 15 16.03 -3.46 -22.12
CA LEU A 15 16.17 -4.73 -21.38
C LEU A 15 14.82 -5.41 -21.16
N GLY A 16 14.39 -6.13 -22.20
CA GLY A 16 13.28 -7.06 -22.14
C GLY A 16 13.56 -8.22 -21.19
N CYS A 17 12.50 -8.58 -20.45
CA CYS A 17 12.32 -9.77 -19.62
C CYS A 17 12.74 -9.62 -18.14
N THR A 18 11.71 -9.56 -17.28
CA THR A 18 11.63 -9.62 -15.80
C THR A 18 12.15 -8.48 -14.91
N VAL A 19 13.16 -7.70 -15.30
CA VAL A 19 13.73 -6.64 -14.42
C VAL A 19 12.83 -5.41 -14.17
N PRO A 20 11.97 -4.93 -15.11
CA PRO A 20 11.17 -3.72 -14.90
C PRO A 20 10.09 -3.85 -13.82
N TYR A 21 9.54 -5.06 -13.61
CA TYR A 21 8.40 -5.26 -12.70
C TYR A 21 8.79 -5.18 -11.22
N ILE A 22 9.92 -5.77 -10.83
CA ILE A 22 10.43 -5.63 -9.45
C ILE A 22 10.87 -4.19 -9.18
N TYR A 23 11.53 -3.54 -10.14
CA TYR A 23 11.92 -2.14 -9.99
C TYR A 23 10.69 -1.23 -9.82
N SER A 24 9.60 -1.50 -10.56
CA SER A 24 8.37 -0.72 -10.48
C SER A 24 7.61 -0.95 -9.18
N VAL A 25 7.52 -2.19 -8.67
CA VAL A 25 6.87 -2.47 -7.37
C VAL A 25 7.66 -1.82 -6.22
N ARG A 26 8.99 -1.93 -6.22
CA ARG A 26 9.83 -1.32 -5.17
C ARG A 26 9.73 0.21 -5.18
N LYS A 27 9.74 0.81 -6.37
CA LYS A 27 9.54 2.26 -6.56
C LYS A 27 8.14 2.71 -6.13
N ALA A 28 7.11 1.93 -6.46
CA ALA A 28 5.74 2.17 -6.02
C ALA A 28 5.61 2.16 -4.50
N MET A 29 6.18 1.15 -3.82
CA MET A 29 6.17 1.08 -2.35
C MET A 29 6.94 2.24 -1.69
N MET A 30 8.06 2.68 -2.28
CA MET A 30 8.82 3.82 -1.78
C MET A 30 8.02 5.13 -1.90
N ASN A 31 7.41 5.38 -3.06
CA ASN A 31 6.54 6.53 -3.28
C ASN A 31 5.31 6.48 -2.36
N PHE A 32 4.71 5.30 -2.19
CA PHE A 32 3.59 5.11 -1.27
C PHE A 32 3.95 5.50 0.16
N SER A 33 5.06 4.98 0.68
CA SER A 33 5.53 5.28 2.03
C SER A 33 5.79 6.78 2.22
N TYR A 34 6.41 7.42 1.22
CA TYR A 34 6.62 8.87 1.21
C TYR A 34 5.29 9.64 1.25
N TYR A 35 4.34 9.32 0.37
CA TYR A 35 3.05 9.99 0.32
C TYR A 35 2.19 9.76 1.57
N MET A 36 2.33 8.60 2.23
CA MET A 36 1.69 8.36 3.53
C MET A 36 2.23 9.28 4.63
N ILE A 37 3.55 9.54 4.66
CA ILE A 37 4.16 10.43 5.66
C ILE A 37 3.78 11.90 5.40
N VAL A 38 3.69 12.30 4.13
CA VAL A 38 3.29 13.67 3.73
C VAL A 38 1.76 13.85 3.75
N ASP A 39 1.01 12.84 4.20
CA ASP A 39 -0.46 12.78 4.26
C ASP A 39 -1.16 13.07 2.91
N LYS A 40 -0.50 12.75 1.79
CA LYS A 40 -1.05 12.83 0.44
C LYS A 40 -1.61 11.47 -0.01
N MET A 41 -2.72 11.05 0.61
CA MET A 41 -3.28 9.71 0.39
C MET A 41 -3.64 9.43 -1.08
N ASP A 42 -4.17 10.40 -1.82
CA ASP A 42 -4.54 10.21 -3.23
C ASP A 42 -3.33 9.84 -4.11
N GLU A 43 -2.18 10.50 -3.87
CA GLU A 43 -0.94 10.20 -4.58
C GLU A 43 -0.35 8.85 -4.13
N ALA A 44 -0.53 8.50 -2.85
CA ALA A 44 -0.17 7.19 -2.35
C ALA A 44 -0.95 6.09 -3.11
N PHE A 45 -2.27 6.21 -3.23
CA PHE A 45 -3.10 5.24 -3.95
C PHE A 45 -2.77 5.17 -5.45
N LYS A 46 -2.45 6.30 -6.09
CA LYS A 46 -1.98 6.31 -7.49
C LYS A 46 -0.67 5.53 -7.65
N ALA A 47 0.27 5.67 -6.70
CA ALA A 47 1.57 5.00 -6.75
C ALA A 47 1.44 3.47 -6.69
N ILE A 48 0.47 2.94 -5.94
CA ILE A 48 0.29 1.49 -5.74
C ILE A 48 -0.79 0.85 -6.61
N LYS A 49 -1.49 1.63 -7.45
CA LYS A 49 -2.61 1.17 -8.30
C LYS A 49 -2.28 -0.06 -9.15
N PHE A 50 -1.03 -0.23 -9.57
CA PHE A 50 -0.59 -1.31 -10.44
C PHE A 50 -0.05 -2.54 -9.67
N ILE A 51 0.03 -2.48 -8.34
CA ILE A 51 0.47 -3.60 -7.51
C ILE A 51 -0.62 -4.67 -7.50
N LYS A 52 -0.29 -5.86 -8.00
CA LYS A 52 -1.17 -7.05 -8.00
C LYS A 52 -0.69 -8.15 -7.06
N SER A 53 0.50 -8.01 -6.48
CA SER A 53 1.11 -9.03 -5.64
C SER A 53 0.46 -9.02 -4.25
N GLU A 54 -0.12 -10.16 -3.85
CA GLU A 54 -0.70 -10.35 -2.52
C GLU A 54 0.33 -10.10 -1.41
N ASN A 55 1.55 -10.63 -1.54
CA ASN A 55 2.64 -10.42 -0.58
C ASN A 55 3.01 -8.94 -0.41
N ALA A 56 2.85 -8.11 -1.45
CA ALA A 56 3.08 -6.68 -1.33
C ALA A 56 1.96 -6.00 -0.51
N TRP A 57 0.71 -6.45 -0.70
CA TRP A 57 -0.43 -6.00 0.10
C TRP A 57 -0.34 -6.45 1.56
N GLU A 58 0.14 -7.66 1.82
CA GLU A 58 0.41 -8.20 3.15
C GLU A 58 1.46 -7.35 3.89
N HIS A 59 2.58 -7.06 3.22
CA HIS A 59 3.60 -6.17 3.77
C HIS A 59 3.06 -4.78 4.10
N MET A 60 2.22 -4.21 3.22
CA MET A 60 1.56 -2.92 3.48
C MET A 60 0.57 -3.00 4.64
N ALA A 61 -0.16 -4.11 4.79
CA ALA A 61 -1.08 -4.31 5.90
C ALA A 61 -0.34 -4.37 7.25
N HIS A 62 0.80 -5.06 7.33
CA HIS A 62 1.64 -5.05 8.52
C HIS A 62 2.19 -3.66 8.85
N MET A 63 2.51 -2.85 7.84
CA MET A 63 2.89 -1.46 8.07
C MET A 63 1.74 -0.63 8.65
N CYS A 64 0.50 -0.90 8.24
CA CYS A 64 -0.68 -0.21 8.76
C CYS A 64 -0.94 -0.49 10.26
N VAL A 65 -0.52 -1.66 10.78
CA VAL A 65 -0.55 -1.95 12.22
C VAL A 65 0.36 -0.98 12.98
N LYS A 66 1.55 -0.71 12.44
CA LYS A 66 2.56 0.17 13.06
C LYS A 66 2.18 1.65 12.96
N THR A 67 1.67 2.07 11.80
CA THR A 67 1.29 3.47 11.55
C THR A 67 -0.12 3.80 12.01
N ARG A 68 -0.90 2.78 12.44
CA ARG A 68 -2.30 2.89 12.85
C ARG A 68 -3.23 3.47 11.77
N ARG A 69 -2.88 3.32 10.49
CA ARG A 69 -3.69 3.80 9.36
C ARG A 69 -4.69 2.72 8.93
N LEU A 70 -5.82 2.67 9.62
CA LEU A 70 -6.85 1.63 9.41
C LEU A 70 -7.60 1.76 8.07
N ASP A 71 -7.73 2.97 7.53
CA ASP A 71 -8.34 3.19 6.22
C ASP A 71 -7.56 2.49 5.11
N VAL A 72 -6.22 2.59 5.17
CA VAL A 72 -5.32 1.88 4.26
C VAL A 72 -5.35 0.38 4.54
N ALA A 73 -5.40 -0.04 5.80
CA ALA A 73 -5.49 -1.44 6.17
C ALA A 73 -6.71 -2.14 5.55
N LEU A 74 -7.87 -1.47 5.51
CA LEU A 74 -9.07 -2.00 4.84
C LEU A 74 -8.85 -2.21 3.34
N VAL A 75 -8.13 -1.30 2.67
CA VAL A 75 -7.77 -1.44 1.26
C VAL A 75 -6.82 -2.61 1.05
N CYS A 76 -5.81 -2.78 1.92
CA CYS A 76 -4.89 -3.92 1.85
C CYS A 76 -5.63 -5.25 2.02
N LEU A 77 -6.46 -5.37 3.07
CA LEU A 77 -7.27 -6.57 3.33
C LEU A 77 -8.21 -6.89 2.16
N GLY A 78 -8.78 -5.86 1.52
CA GLY A 78 -9.62 -6.02 0.33
C GLY A 78 -8.85 -6.57 -0.88
N ASN A 79 -7.63 -6.07 -1.14
CA ASN A 79 -6.78 -6.54 -2.23
C ASN A 79 -6.23 -7.96 -1.98
N MET A 80 -6.10 -8.38 -0.73
CA MET A 80 -5.75 -9.76 -0.35
C MET A 80 -6.97 -10.71 -0.31
N GLY A 81 -8.20 -10.20 -0.52
CA GLY A 81 -9.41 -11.02 -0.40
C GLY A 81 -9.75 -11.45 1.03
N HIS A 82 -9.19 -10.79 2.05
CA HIS A 82 -9.36 -11.14 3.46
C HIS A 82 -10.70 -10.62 4.04
N VAL A 83 -11.81 -11.16 3.52
CA VAL A 83 -13.19 -10.68 3.79
C VAL A 83 -13.54 -10.72 5.28
N CYS A 84 -13.12 -11.77 5.99
CA CYS A 84 -13.33 -11.90 7.44
C CYS A 84 -12.63 -10.79 8.22
N GLY A 85 -11.39 -10.46 7.84
CA GLY A 85 -10.63 -9.38 8.47
C GLY A 85 -11.22 -8.00 8.19
N VAL A 86 -11.64 -7.75 6.94
CA VAL A 86 -12.37 -6.50 6.60
C VAL A 86 -13.62 -6.35 7.46
N ARG A 87 -14.41 -7.42 7.61
CA ARG A 87 -15.63 -7.40 8.40
C ARG A 87 -15.35 -7.17 9.90
N ALA A 88 -14.36 -7.86 10.46
CA ALA A 88 -14.01 -7.73 11.87
C ALA A 88 -13.52 -6.31 12.19
N LEU A 89 -12.64 -5.76 11.35
CA LEU A 89 -12.12 -4.40 11.53
C LEU A 89 -13.23 -3.35 11.40
N ARG A 90 -14.09 -3.45 10.37
CA ARG A 90 -15.24 -2.54 10.20
C ARG A 90 -16.19 -2.56 11.39
N LYS A 91 -16.48 -3.74 11.95
CA LYS A 91 -17.33 -3.87 13.14
C LYS A 91 -16.72 -3.11 14.32
N SER A 92 -15.42 -3.29 14.57
CA SER A 92 -14.74 -2.59 15.67
C SER A 92 -14.73 -1.07 15.50
N MET A 93 -14.48 -0.59 14.27
CA MET A 93 -14.57 0.84 13.95
C MET A 93 -15.98 1.40 14.17
N GLN A 94 -17.03 0.64 13.80
CA GLN A 94 -18.43 1.05 13.96
C GLN A 94 -18.90 1.02 15.42
N SER A 95 -18.41 0.07 16.21
CA SER A 95 -18.69 -0.02 17.65
C SER A 95 -18.05 1.12 18.44
N GLY A 96 -17.12 1.87 17.83
CA GLY A 96 -16.37 2.93 18.52
C GLY A 96 -15.33 2.38 19.49
N ASP A 97 -14.81 1.18 19.23
CA ASP A 97 -13.77 0.58 20.07
C ASP A 97 -12.51 1.46 20.08
N PRO A 98 -11.69 1.43 21.15
CA PRO A 98 -10.41 2.14 21.17
C PRO A 98 -9.51 1.78 19.99
N LEU A 99 -8.69 2.73 19.53
CA LEU A 99 -7.81 2.54 18.38
C LEU A 99 -6.87 1.33 18.57
N GLU A 100 -6.39 1.11 19.79
CA GLU A 100 -5.55 -0.03 20.15
C GLU A 100 -6.25 -1.37 19.92
N VAL A 101 -7.56 -1.44 20.19
CA VAL A 101 -8.38 -2.64 19.95
C VAL A 101 -8.55 -2.86 18.45
N GLN A 102 -8.83 -1.80 17.69
CA GLN A 102 -8.96 -1.88 16.23
C GLN A 102 -7.64 -2.34 15.58
N VAL A 103 -6.50 -1.81 16.02
CA VAL A 103 -5.16 -2.19 15.57
C VAL A 103 -4.83 -3.63 15.98
N ALA A 104 -5.21 -4.05 17.18
CA ALA A 104 -5.03 -5.44 17.63
C ALA A 104 -5.87 -6.41 16.79
N ILE A 105 -7.11 -6.07 16.44
CA ILE A 105 -7.95 -6.86 15.53
C ILE A 105 -7.28 -6.98 14.17
N LEU A 106 -6.76 -5.88 13.61
CA LEU A 106 -6.02 -5.93 12.36
C LEU A 106 -4.81 -6.88 12.47
N ALA A 107 -4.01 -6.77 13.54
CA ALA A 107 -2.85 -7.64 13.74
C ALA A 107 -3.24 -9.12 13.82
N ILE A 108 -4.30 -9.47 14.56
CA ILE A 108 -4.81 -10.85 14.66
C ILE A 108 -5.19 -11.40 13.28
N GLN A 109 -5.71 -10.56 12.38
CA GLN A 109 -6.12 -10.99 11.04
C GLN A 109 -4.95 -11.17 10.07
N LEU A 110 -3.77 -10.64 10.38
CA LEU A 110 -2.58 -10.74 9.54
C LEU A 110 -1.64 -11.88 9.95
N GLY A 111 -1.93 -12.58 11.06
CA GLY A 111 -1.06 -13.61 11.63
C GLY A 111 0.19 -13.03 12.30
#